data_AF-A0A941X7S1-F1
#
_entry.id   AF-A0A941X7S1-F1
#
_cell.length_a   1.000
_cell.length_b   1.000
_cell.length_c   1.000
_cell.angle_alpha   90.00
_cell.angle_beta   90.00
_cell.angle_gamma   90.00
#
_symmetry.space_group_name_H-M   'P 1'
#
loop_
_entity.id
_entity.type
_entity.pdbx_description
1 polymer ?
#
loop_
_entity_poly.entity_id
_entity_poly.type
_entity_poly.pdbx_seq_one_letter_code
_entity_poly.pdbx_strand_id
1 'polypeptide(L)'
;YGKNGMCQCAVEKAFREGKIDFYKPVSCHLYPVRLKEYKDFAAVNYHRWKICKAAEVLGRREKVRVYEFLKDPLIRRFGEKWYNDLCEAAEAYLKEYGE
;
A
#
# COMPACT_ATOMS: atom_id res chain seq x y z
N TYR A 1 14.53 7.51 14.48
CA TYR A 1 13.13 7.30 14.88
C TYR A 1 12.34 8.58 14.67
N GLY A 2 11.05 8.46 14.35
CA GLY A 2 10.08 9.56 14.28
C GLY A 2 9.42 9.81 15.64
N LYS A 3 8.35 10.61 15.64
CA LYS A 3 7.56 10.92 16.83
C LYS A 3 7.11 9.63 17.54
N ASN A 4 7.09 9.64 18.87
CA ASN A 4 6.67 8.52 19.72
C ASN A 4 7.45 7.21 19.46
N GLY A 5 8.72 7.30 19.05
CA GLY A 5 9.55 6.12 18.80
C GLY A 5 9.21 5.37 17.50
N MET A 6 8.40 5.94 16.62
CA MET A 6 8.00 5.31 15.36
C MET A 6 9.22 5.02 14.47
N CYS A 7 9.37 3.78 14.02
CA CYS A 7 10.37 3.43 13.02
C CYS A 7 10.02 4.08 11.68
N GLN A 8 10.97 4.81 11.09
CA GLN A 8 10.82 5.44 9.78
C GLN A 8 11.92 4.92 8.86
N CYS A 9 11.60 4.79 7.57
CA CYS A 9 12.61 4.48 6.57
C CYS A 9 13.61 5.65 6.46
N ALA A 10 14.91 5.36 6.56
CA ALA A 10 15.96 6.38 6.50
C ALA A 10 15.96 7.15 5.16
N VAL A 11 15.77 6.44 4.05
CA VAL A 11 15.71 7.02 2.69
C VAL A 11 14.51 7.95 2.55
N GLU A 12 13.33 7.51 2.98
CA GLU A 12 12.12 8.33 2.94
C GLU A 12 12.24 9.58 3.80
N LYS A 13 12.84 9.45 4.99
CA LYS A 13 13.08 10.59 5.87
C LYS A 13 14.04 11.59 5.22
N ALA A 14 15.17 11.13 4.69
CA ALA A 14 16.14 11.99 4.02
C ALA A 14 15.54 12.75 2.82
N PHE A 15 14.70 12.08 2.02
CA PHE A 15 13.99 12.73 0.92
C PHE A 15 13.02 13.82 1.42
N ARG A 16 12.20 13.52 2.44
CA ARG A 16 11.26 14.50 3.02
C ARG A 16 11.96 15.71 3.67
N GLU A 17 13.20 15.54 4.08
CA GLU A 17 14.06 16.60 4.62
C GLU A 17 14.83 17.36 3.51
N GLY A 18 14.64 17.02 2.23
CA GLY A 18 15.33 17.66 1.10
C GLY A 18 16.83 17.34 1.00
N LYS A 19 17.30 16.28 1.68
CA LYS A 19 18.72 15.88 1.70
C LYS A 19 19.12 15.04 0.50
N ILE A 20 18.14 14.39 -0.14
CA ILE A 20 18.32 13.56 -1.33
C ILE A 20 17.10 13.74 -2.25
N ASP A 21 17.31 13.62 -3.56
CA ASP A 21 16.24 13.69 -4.57
C ASP A 21 15.59 12.32 -4.86
N PHE A 22 16.06 11.27 -4.18
CA PHE A 22 15.57 9.92 -4.36
C PHE A 22 14.55 9.55 -3.26
N TYR A 23 13.28 9.43 -3.65
CA TYR A 23 12.28 8.82 -2.78
C TYR A 23 12.45 7.29 -2.73
N LYS A 24 11.97 6.66 -1.65
CA LYS A 24 12.12 5.20 -1.45
C LYS A 24 11.66 4.41 -2.70
N PRO A 25 12.27 3.24 -2.98
CA PRO A 25 11.89 2.41 -4.13
C PRO A 25 10.40 2.07 -4.13
N VAL A 26 9.79 1.99 -5.33
CA VAL A 26 8.36 1.67 -5.47
C VAL A 26 8.02 0.32 -4.83
N SER A 27 8.90 -0.68 -4.94
CA SER A 27 8.74 -1.99 -4.31
C SER A 27 8.69 -1.95 -2.78
N CYS A 28 9.48 -1.06 -2.15
CA CYS A 28 9.41 -0.81 -0.71
C CYS A 28 8.14 -0.04 -0.34
N HIS A 29 7.75 0.93 -1.16
CA HIS A 29 6.56 1.74 -0.90
C HIS A 29 5.26 0.93 -1.00
N LEU A 30 5.22 -0.04 -1.91
CA LEU A 30 4.07 -0.92 -2.10
C LEU A 30 3.88 -1.95 -0.97
N TYR A 31 4.86 -2.18 -0.09
CA TYR A 31 4.71 -3.19 0.95
C TYR A 31 3.54 -2.85 1.89
N PRO A 32 2.59 -3.78 2.15
CA PRO A 32 2.69 -5.25 2.02
C PRO A 32 2.27 -5.88 0.68
N VAL A 33 2.01 -5.10 -0.37
CA VAL A 33 1.72 -5.62 -1.71
C VAL A 33 3.01 -5.99 -2.46
N ARG A 34 2.95 -7.10 -3.20
CA ARG A 34 4.00 -7.61 -4.08
C ARG A 34 3.45 -7.81 -5.48
N LEU A 35 4.25 -7.43 -6.47
CA LEU A 35 3.92 -7.58 -7.88
C LEU A 35 4.59 -8.85 -8.40
N LYS A 36 3.84 -9.64 -9.15
CA LYS A 36 4.37 -10.75 -9.93
C LYS A 36 4.02 -10.49 -11.39
N GLU A 37 5.04 -10.23 -12.20
CA GLU A 37 4.90 -9.94 -13.61
C GLU A 37 4.64 -11.24 -14.39
N TYR A 38 3.60 -11.26 -15.21
CA TYR A 38 3.32 -12.29 -16.22
C TYR A 38 3.46 -11.68 -17.62
N LYS A 39 3.32 -12.50 -18.66
CA LYS A 39 3.47 -12.04 -20.06
C LYS A 39 2.51 -10.90 -20.41
N ASP A 40 1.26 -11.02 -19.96
CA ASP A 40 0.18 -10.11 -20.40
C ASP A 40 -0.32 -9.18 -19.28
N PHE A 41 0.03 -9.44 -18.02
CA PHE A 41 -0.46 -8.67 -16.87
C PHE A 41 0.46 -8.77 -15.65
N ALA A 42 0.27 -7.88 -14.70
CA ALA A 42 0.93 -7.93 -13.39
C ALA A 42 -0.09 -8.36 -12.31
N ALA A 43 0.23 -9.42 -11.56
CA ALA A 43 -0.59 -9.80 -10.41
C ALA A 43 -0.20 -8.99 -9.18
N VAL A 44 -1.19 -8.35 -8.56
CA VAL A 44 -1.05 -7.53 -7.36
C VAL A 44 -1.45 -8.37 -6.15
N ASN A 45 -0.48 -8.83 -5.37
CA ASN A 45 -0.70 -9.80 -4.30
C ASN A 45 -0.38 -9.20 -2.92
N TYR A 46 -1.30 -9.36 -1.96
CA TYR A 46 -1.00 -9.05 -0.56
C TYR A 46 -0.06 -10.12 0.02
N HIS A 47 1.14 -9.71 0.41
CA HIS A 47 2.10 -10.59 1.07
C HIS A 47 1.75 -10.73 2.56
N ARG A 48 1.04 -11.82 2.89
CA ARG A 48 0.56 -12.08 4.24
C ARG A 48 1.57 -12.87 5.06
N TRP A 49 1.96 -12.31 6.20
CA TRP A 49 2.86 -12.93 7.17
C TRP A 49 2.50 -12.52 8.60
N LYS A 50 2.93 -13.32 9.59
CA LYS A 50 2.50 -13.19 10.99
C LYS A 50 2.76 -11.81 11.60
N ILE A 51 3.83 -11.12 11.19
CA ILE A 51 4.15 -9.82 11.78
C ILE A 51 3.20 -8.69 11.35
N CYS A 52 2.44 -8.88 10.26
CA CYS A 52 1.38 -7.93 9.87
C CYS A 52 0.12 -8.04 10.74
N LYS A 53 0.03 -9.01 11.66
CA LYS A 53 -1.20 -9.27 12.42
C LYS A 53 -1.69 -8.05 13.21
N ALA A 54 -0.77 -7.30 13.82
CA ALA A 54 -1.12 -6.07 14.54
C ALA A 54 -1.75 -5.02 13.62
N ALA A 55 -1.21 -4.87 12.39
CA ALA A 55 -1.76 -3.97 11.39
C ALA A 55 -3.12 -4.45 10.86
N GLU A 56 -3.32 -5.77 10.67
CA GLU A 56 -4.64 -6.32 10.29
C GLU A 56 -5.70 -6.04 11.36
N VAL A 57 -5.36 -6.17 12.66
CA VAL A 57 -6.29 -5.90 13.77
C VAL A 57 -6.64 -4.42 13.81
N LEU A 58 -5.64 -3.54 13.69
CA LEU A 58 -5.86 -2.11 13.63
C LEU A 58 -6.72 -1.72 12.43
N GLY A 59 -6.40 -2.22 11.23
CA GLY A 59 -7.16 -1.93 10.02
C GLY A 59 -8.63 -2.34 10.12
N ARG A 60 -8.93 -3.52 10.72
CA ARG A 60 -10.32 -3.93 10.99
C ARG A 60 -11.02 -2.99 11.95
N ARG A 61 -10.34 -2.55 13.02
CA ARG A 61 -10.89 -1.60 14.00
C ARG A 61 -11.21 -0.25 13.38
N GLU A 62 -10.29 0.26 12.57
CA GLU A 62 -10.43 1.55 11.87
C GLU A 62 -11.25 1.44 10.56
N LYS A 63 -11.71 0.23 10.20
CA LYS A 63 -12.40 -0.08 8.93
C LYS A 63 -11.60 0.34 7.68
N VAL A 64 -10.27 0.28 7.74
CA VAL A 64 -9.36 0.58 6.64
C VAL A 64 -8.93 -0.70 5.93
N ARG A 65 -9.17 -0.77 4.62
CA ARG A 65 -8.75 -1.87 3.75
C ARG A 65 -7.34 -1.65 3.22
N VAL A 66 -6.71 -2.73 2.78
CA VAL A 66 -5.30 -2.72 2.36
C VAL A 66 -5.07 -1.79 1.16
N TYR A 67 -5.97 -1.76 0.18
CA TYR A 67 -5.84 -0.87 -0.99
C TYR A 67 -6.01 0.61 -0.63
N GLU A 68 -6.81 0.92 0.40
CA GLU A 68 -6.98 2.29 0.91
C GLU A 68 -5.71 2.76 1.63
N PHE A 69 -5.14 1.91 2.49
CA PHE A 69 -3.85 2.16 3.14
C PHE A 69 -2.71 2.37 2.13
N LEU A 70 -2.77 1.70 0.98
CA LEU A 70 -1.76 1.78 -0.09
C LEU A 70 -2.14 2.74 -1.22
N LYS A 71 -3.02 3.72 -1.00
CA LYS A 71 -3.42 4.70 -2.02
C LYS A 71 -2.23 5.34 -2.75
N ASP A 72 -1.37 6.04 -2.00
CA ASP A 72 -0.21 6.75 -2.56
C ASP A 72 0.75 5.83 -3.34
N PRO A 73 1.21 4.67 -2.80
CA PRO A 73 2.08 3.78 -3.56
C PRO A 73 1.42 3.13 -4.78
N LEU A 74 0.12 2.82 -4.72
CA LEU A 74 -0.62 2.27 -5.87
C LEU A 74 -0.76 3.30 -6.98
N ILE A 75 -1.16 4.54 -6.65
CA ILE A 75 -1.23 5.65 -7.62
C ILE A 75 0.16 5.91 -8.21
N ARG A 76 1.22 5.92 -7.40
CA ARG A 76 2.60 6.10 -7.90
C ARG A 76 3.02 5.02 -8.90
N ARG A 77 2.56 3.78 -8.74
CA ARG A 77 2.95 2.64 -9.60
C ARG A 77 2.08 2.48 -10.84
N PHE A 78 0.78 2.72 -10.72
CA PHE A 78 -0.23 2.38 -11.75
C PHE A 78 -1.00 3.59 -12.28
N GLY A 79 -0.90 4.74 -11.64
CA GLY A 79 -1.64 5.94 -11.97
C GLY A 79 -2.98 6.06 -11.26
N GLU A 80 -3.52 7.27 -11.27
CA GLU A 80 -4.77 7.62 -10.57
C GLU A 80 -5.98 6.92 -11.17
N LYS A 81 -6.07 6.85 -12.51
CA LYS A 81 -7.16 6.14 -13.19
C LYS A 81 -7.27 4.69 -12.73
N TRP A 82 -6.16 3.97 -12.69
CA TRP A 82 -6.14 2.57 -12.26
C TRP A 82 -6.58 2.40 -10.81
N TYR A 83 -6.19 3.33 -9.92
CA TYR A 83 -6.63 3.31 -8.53
C TYR A 83 -8.13 3.55 -8.39
N ASN A 84 -8.70 4.45 -9.19
CA ASN A 84 -10.14 4.70 -9.21
C ASN A 84 -10.92 3.47 -9.71
N ASP A 85 -10.45 2.84 -10.81
CA ASP A 85 -11.02 1.59 -11.32
C ASP A 85 -11.00 0.49 -10.24
N LEU A 86 -9.92 0.39 -9.44
CA LEU A 86 -9.84 -0.53 -8.29
C LEU A 86 -10.84 -0.21 -7.18
N CYS A 87 -11.03 1.07 -6.86
CA CYS A 87 -12.00 1.51 -5.85
C CYS A 87 -13.43 1.15 -6.26
N GLU A 88 -13.80 1.40 -7.53
CA GLU A 88 -15.11 1.04 -8.08
C GLU A 88 -15.34 -0.48 -8.03
N ALA A 89 -14.35 -1.28 -8.45
CA ALA A 89 -14.42 -2.73 -8.39
C ALA A 89 -14.54 -3.25 -6.94
N ALA A 90 -13.83 -2.62 -6.00
CA ALA A 90 -13.91 -2.98 -4.58
C ALA A 90 -15.29 -2.63 -4.00
N GLU A 91 -15.87 -1.49 -4.36
CA GLU A 91 -17.22 -1.10 -3.94
C GLU A 91 -18.28 -2.07 -4.47
N ALA A 92 -18.21 -2.44 -5.76
CA ALA A 92 -19.09 -3.43 -6.35
C ALA A 92 -18.97 -4.79 -5.64
N TYR A 93 -17.74 -5.26 -5.38
CA TYR A 93 -17.49 -6.50 -4.65
C TYR A 93 -18.09 -6.47 -3.24
N LEU A 94 -17.98 -5.35 -2.52
CA LEU A 94 -18.53 -5.21 -1.19
C LEU A 94 -20.06 -5.11 -1.17
N LYS A 95 -20.68 -4.58 -2.22
CA LYS A 95 -22.15 -4.57 -2.34
C LYS A 95 -22.71 -5.98 -2.55
N GLU A 96 -21.97 -6.83 -3.27
CA GLU A 96 -22.41 -8.19 -3.61
C GLU A 96 -22.03 -9.23 -2.53
N TYR A 97 -20.85 -9.10 -1.92
CA TYR A 97 -20.26 -10.10 -1.02
C TYR A 97 -19.87 -9.55 0.36
N GLY A 98 -20.22 -8.31 0.68
CA GLY A 98 -19.83 -7.64 1.93
C GLY A 98 -20.68 -8.05 3.12
N GLU A 99 -20.60 -9.32 3.53
CA GLU A 99 -20.94 -9.78 4.88
C GLU A 99 -19.66 -10.04 5.71
#